data_AF-A0A2M7DSU2-F1
#
_entry.id   AF-A0A2M7DSU2-F1
#
_cell.length_a   1.000
_cell.length_b   1.000
_cell.length_c   1.000
_cell.angle_alpha   90.00
_cell.angle_beta   90.00
_cell.angle_gamma   90.00
#
_symmetry.space_group_name_H-M   'P 1'
#
loop_
_entity.id
_entity.type
_entity.pdbx_description
1 polymer ?
#
loop_
_entity_poly.entity_id
_entity_poly.type
_entity_poly.pdbx_seq_one_letter_code
_entity_poly.pdbx_strand_id
1 'polypeptide(L)' 'VVFVTCSTEKEAKKIARTLVGKKLAACVNIIPKISSLYWWQGKIESS' A
#
# COMPACT_ATOMS: atom_id res chain seq x y z
N VAL A 1 8.23 -12.01 2.12
CA VAL A 1 7.62 -10.93 1.31
C VAL A 1 6.42 -10.40 2.09
N VAL A 2 6.29 -9.07 2.22
CA VAL A 2 5.20 -8.44 2.98
C VAL A 2 4.36 -7.60 2.01
N PHE A 3 3.04 -7.72 2.08
CA PHE A 3 2.09 -6.91 1.32
C PHE A 3 1.48 -5.84 2.21
N VAL A 4 1.46 -4.62 1.72
CA VAL A 4 0.87 -3.46 2.40
C VAL A 4 0.11 -2.66 1.35
N THR A 5 -1.14 -2.32 1.65
CA THR A 5 -1.95 -1.39 0.84
C THR A 5 -1.78 0.04 1.38
N CYS A 6 -1.88 1.03 0.51
CA CYS A 6 -1.81 2.45 0.88
C CYS A 6 -2.93 3.20 0.16
N SER A 7 -3.45 4.26 0.75
CA SER A 7 -4.61 4.99 0.20
C SER A 7 -4.23 5.85 -1.02
N THR A 8 -2.96 6.23 -1.16
CA THR A 8 -2.47 7.02 -2.30
C THR A 8 -1.08 6.60 -2.75
N GLU A 9 -0.74 6.89 -4.02
CA GLU A 9 0.61 6.66 -4.55
C GLU A 9 1.66 7.52 -3.82
N LYS A 10 1.30 8.74 -3.41
CA LYS A 10 2.18 9.65 -2.65
C LYS A 10 2.57 9.04 -1.31
N GLU A 11 1.60 8.45 -0.60
CA GLU A 11 1.82 7.75 0.66
C GLU A 11 2.70 6.51 0.46
N ALA A 12 2.37 5.67 -0.53
CA ALA A 12 3.17 4.49 -0.86
C ALA A 12 4.64 4.85 -1.13
N LYS A 13 4.91 5.89 -1.93
CA LYS A 13 6.26 6.39 -2.20
C LYS A 13 6.96 6.90 -0.94
N LYS A 14 6.25 7.58 -0.04
CA LYS A 14 6.82 8.07 1.24
C LYS A 14 7.23 6.90 2.13
N ILE A 15 6.37 5.90 2.28
CA ILE A 15 6.65 4.69 3.08
C ILE A 15 7.82 3.92 2.48
N ALA A 16 7.79 3.63 1.17
CA ALA A 16 8.84 2.90 0.48
C ALA A 16 10.23 3.56 0.65
N ARG A 17 10.32 4.88 0.41
CA ARG A 17 11.57 5.64 0.62
C ARG A 17 12.06 5.59 2.06
N THR A 18 11.15 5.65 3.03
CA THR A 18 11.51 5.59 4.45
C THR A 18 12.05 4.22 4.83
N LEU A 19 11.40 3.14 4.39
CA LEU A 19 11.80 1.76 4.70
C LEU A 19 13.18 1.44 4.10
N VAL A 20 13.38 1.75 2.83
CA VAL A 20 14.67 1.50 2.15
C VAL A 20 15.75 2.43 2.71
N GLY A 21 15.46 3.72 2.90
CA GLY A 21 16.41 4.70 3.41
C GLY A 21 16.89 4.40 4.83
N LYS A 22 16.03 3.80 5.67
CA LYS A 22 16.39 3.33 7.02
C LYS A 22 16.92 1.89 7.05
N LYS A 23 17.14 1.27 5.89
CA LYS A 23 17.60 -0.13 5.75
C LYS A 23 16.70 -1.15 6.46
N LEU A 24 15.41 -0.86 6.58
CA LEU A 24 14.40 -1.76 7.16
C LEU A 24 13.84 -2.75 6.12
N ALA A 25 13.95 -2.41 4.84
CA ALA A 25 13.67 -3.29 3.72
C ALA A 25 14.77 -3.14 2.66
N ALA A 26 15.16 -4.24 2.03
CA ALA A 26 16.16 -4.20 0.94
C ALA A 26 15.58 -3.56 -0.34
N CYS A 27 14.32 -3.84 -0.67
CA CYS A 27 13.63 -3.26 -1.81
C CYS A 27 12.11 -3.19 -1.54
N VAL A 28 11.41 -2.35 -2.32
CA VAL A 28 9.94 -2.23 -2.28
C VAL A 28 9.43 -2.06 -3.71
N ASN A 29 8.45 -2.88 -4.10
CA ASN A 29 7.73 -2.74 -5.36
C ASN A 29 6.43 -1.95 -5.12
N ILE A 30 6.15 -0.94 -5.93
CA ILE A 30 4.91 -0.15 -5.85
C ILE A 30 4.06 -0.51 -7.07
N ILE A 31 2.87 -1.05 -6.83
CA ILE A 31 1.92 -1.46 -7.87
C ILE A 31 0.76 -0.44 -7.88
N PRO A 32 0.62 0.39 -8.93
CA PRO A 32 -0.46 1.39 -8.99
C PRO A 32 -1.79 0.78 -9.44
N LYS A 33 -2.90 1.50 -9.18
CA LYS A 33 -4.27 1.20 -9.66
C LYS A 33 -4.82 -0.16 -9.22
N ILE A 34 -4.62 -0.52 -7.95
CA ILE A 34 -5.30 -1.66 -7.33
C ILE A 34 -6.65 -1.18 -6.80
N SER A 35 -7.73 -1.89 -7.12
CA SER A 35 -9.04 -1.72 -6.47
C SER A 35 -9.15 -2.67 -5.29
N SER A 36 -9.54 -2.16 -4.13
CA SER A 36 -9.90 -3.01 -3.00
C SER A 36 -11.42 -3.16 -2.95
N LEU A 37 -11.91 -4.39 -2.86
CA LEU A 37 -13.32 -4.71 -2.62
C LEU A 37 -13.43 -5.40 -1.28
N TYR A 38 -14.27 -4.89 -0.40
CA TYR A 38 -14.39 -5.42 0.95
C TYR A 38 -15.80 -5.23 1.52
N TRP A 39 -16.16 -6.03 2.52
CA TRP A 39 -17.45 -5.95 3.19
C TRP A 39 -17.36 -5.02 4.41
N TRP A 40 -18.20 -3.98 4.42
CA TRP A 40 -18.27 -3.02 5.53
C TRP A 40 -19.69 -2.52 5.75
N GLN A 41 -20.12 -2.43 7.02
CA GLN A 41 -21.46 -1.95 7.40
C GLN A 41 -22.62 -2.60 6.63
N GLY A 42 -22.53 -3.91 6.37
CA GLY A 42 -23.60 -4.68 5.73
C GLY A 42 -23.70 -4.51 4.21
N LYS A 43 -22.69 -3.91 3.56
CA LYS A 43 -22.60 -3.75 2.11
C LYS A 43 -21.19 -4.02 1.59
N ILE A 44 -21.09 -4.28 0.29
CA ILE A 44 -19.81 -4.33 -0.42
C ILE A 44 -19.39 -2.89 -0.73
N GLU A 45 -18.19 -2.54 -0.32
CA GLU A 45 -17.53 -1.26 -0.57
C GLU A 45 -16.33 -1.43 -1.47
N SER A 46 -15.91 -0.35 -2.12
CA SER A 46 -14.67 -0.28 -2.87
C SER A 46 -13.83 0.95 -2.51
N SER A 47 -12.52 0.81 -2.65
CA SER A 47 -11.55 1.92 -2.53
C SER A 47 -10.47 1.84 -3.60
#